data_AF-A0A0S8CMH0-F1
#
_entry.id   AF-A0A0S8CMH0-F1
#
_cell.length_a   1.000
_cell.length_b   1.000
_cell.length_c   1.000
_cell.angle_alpha   90.00
_cell.angle_beta   90.00
_cell.angle_gamma   90.00
#
_symmetry.space_group_name_H-M   'P 1'
#
loop_
_entity.id
_entity.type
_entity.pdbx_description
1 polymer ?
#
loop_
_entity_poly.entity_id
_entity_poly.type
_entity_poly.pdbx_seq_one_letter_code
_entity_poly.pdbx_strand_id
1 'polypeptide(L)'
;ALVNGPNAFLPSYDIGGAFQFNRNDLALSGVIMNIGENDAGNNYNFYGLQFGYTLHTNFGTGNYRIVLGATGREFPDPEGLTTEARKCLLLSFDQEFGRYYGAWLRMGTQDDAAAITYKKIYSGGIFISGFYLTGGNIDLDTSQVLETYIRIRLSDYLAFTMDIQYMNDKYNSTEKIDGFIYSIRAAAEF
;
A
#
# COMPACT_ATOMS: atom_id res chain seq x y z
N ALA A 1 -7.68 7.99 11.16
CA ALA A 1 -6.65 7.69 10.15
C ALA A 1 -6.84 6.30 9.50
N LEU A 2 -7.95 6.11 8.77
CA LEU A 2 -8.21 4.91 7.95
C LEU A 2 -8.19 5.23 6.45
N VAL A 3 -8.01 6.50 6.07
CA VAL A 3 -8.30 6.98 4.71
C VAL A 3 -7.08 7.60 4.01
N ASN A 4 -5.90 7.56 4.65
CA ASN A 4 -4.66 8.16 4.13
C ASN A 4 -3.47 7.17 4.02
N GLY A 5 -3.69 5.86 4.24
CA GLY A 5 -2.62 4.85 4.20
C GLY A 5 -2.59 4.09 2.86
N PRO A 6 -1.49 4.14 2.09
CA PRO A 6 -1.43 3.52 0.76
C PRO A 6 -1.17 2.00 0.74
N ASN A 7 -0.78 1.36 1.84
CA ASN A 7 -0.16 0.03 1.78
C ASN A 7 -0.67 -1.04 2.76
N ALA A 8 -1.37 -0.71 3.85
CA ALA A 8 -2.07 -1.67 4.72
C ALA A 8 -2.82 -0.91 5.82
N PHE A 9 -4.04 -1.35 6.12
CA PHE A 9 -4.86 -0.83 7.22
C PHE A 9 -4.61 -1.71 8.45
N LEU A 10 -3.81 -1.22 9.40
CA LEU A 10 -3.73 -1.81 10.74
C LEU A 10 -5.07 -1.59 11.46
N PRO A 11 -5.49 -2.48 12.37
CA PRO A 11 -6.90 -2.61 12.73
C PRO A 11 -7.43 -1.35 13.41
N SER A 12 -8.43 -0.72 12.79
CA SER A 12 -9.44 0.03 13.54
C SER A 12 -10.27 -0.97 14.34
N TYR A 13 -10.44 -0.73 15.64
CA TYR A 13 -11.30 -1.52 16.50
C TYR A 13 -12.77 -1.08 16.37
N ASP A 14 -13.24 -0.97 15.14
CA ASP A 14 -14.59 -0.54 14.80
C ASP A 14 -15.48 -1.76 14.56
N ILE A 15 -16.76 -1.64 14.90
CA ILE A 15 -17.72 -2.75 14.76
C ILE A 15 -17.96 -3.02 13.29
N GLY A 16 -17.87 -4.29 12.89
CA GLY A 16 -18.08 -4.69 11.52
C GLY A 16 -18.25 -6.20 11.34
N GLY A 17 -18.44 -6.59 10.09
CA GLY A 17 -18.45 -7.98 9.64
C GLY A 17 -17.42 -8.18 8.55
N ALA A 18 -16.75 -9.33 8.56
CA ALA A 18 -15.85 -9.75 7.50
C ALA A 18 -16.27 -11.12 6.98
N PHE A 19 -16.02 -11.37 5.70
CA PHE A 19 -16.13 -12.69 5.11
C PHE A 19 -14.90 -13.01 4.28
N GLN A 20 -14.58 -14.29 4.21
CA GLN A 20 -13.51 -14.80 3.37
C GLN A 20 -13.97 -16.10 2.73
N PHE A 21 -13.68 -16.23 1.44
CA PHE A 21 -13.92 -17.42 0.65
C PHE A 21 -12.66 -17.73 -0.16
N ASN A 22 -12.17 -18.96 -0.04
CA ASN A 22 -11.00 -19.42 -0.80
C ASN A 22 -11.36 -20.74 -1.49
N ARG A 23 -11.04 -20.86 -2.78
CA ARG A 23 -11.17 -22.10 -3.54
C ARG A 23 -10.06 -22.22 -4.56
N ASN A 24 -9.20 -23.22 -4.37
CA ASN A 24 -7.98 -23.41 -5.15
C ASN A 24 -7.17 -22.10 -5.15
N ASP A 25 -6.87 -21.58 -6.33
CA ASP A 25 -6.10 -20.38 -6.56
C ASP A 25 -6.92 -19.08 -6.44
N LEU A 26 -8.23 -19.17 -6.19
CA LEU A 26 -9.10 -18.00 -6.07
C LEU A 26 -9.38 -17.66 -4.61
N ALA A 27 -9.25 -16.37 -4.29
CA ALA A 27 -9.60 -15.79 -3.00
C ALA A 27 -10.59 -14.63 -3.19
N LEU A 28 -11.60 -14.58 -2.35
CA LEU A 28 -12.50 -13.45 -2.22
C LEU A 28 -12.58 -13.08 -0.75
N SER A 29 -12.42 -11.81 -0.43
CA SER A 29 -12.54 -11.30 0.94
C SER A 29 -13.32 -10.01 0.92
N GLY A 30 -14.16 -9.78 1.91
CA GLY A 30 -14.87 -8.52 2.04
C GLY A 30 -15.09 -8.14 3.49
N VAL A 31 -15.26 -6.85 3.71
CA VAL A 31 -15.43 -6.26 5.03
C VAL A 31 -16.44 -5.12 4.95
N ILE A 32 -17.29 -5.02 5.96
CA ILE A 32 -18.17 -3.88 6.19
C ILE A 32 -17.93 -3.43 7.63
N MET A 33 -17.63 -2.16 7.83
CA MET A 33 -17.38 -1.61 9.17
C MET A 33 -18.10 -0.27 9.33
N ASN A 34 -18.62 -0.03 10.54
CA ASN A 34 -19.05 1.31 10.95
C ASN A 34 -17.88 1.97 11.67
N ILE A 35 -17.25 2.94 11.02
CA ILE A 35 -16.07 3.64 11.51
C ILE A 35 -16.49 4.84 12.36
N GLY A 36 -15.96 4.90 13.58
CA GLY A 36 -16.29 5.93 14.57
C GLY A 36 -16.28 7.35 14.02
N GLU A 37 -15.16 7.78 13.42
CA GLU A 37 -14.99 9.17 12.97
C GLU A 37 -14.00 9.30 11.79
N ASN A 38 -14.31 10.15 10.82
CA ASN A 38 -13.37 10.64 9.82
C ASN A 38 -12.68 11.95 10.26
N ASP A 39 -11.75 12.48 9.47
CA ASP A 39 -11.00 13.70 9.82
C ASP A 39 -11.89 14.96 9.96
N ALA A 40 -13.16 14.89 9.53
CA ALA A 40 -14.15 15.96 9.63
C ALA A 40 -15.14 15.78 10.80
N GLY A 41 -14.96 14.77 11.67
CA GLY A 41 -15.86 14.56 12.81
C GLY A 41 -17.02 13.60 12.57
N ASN A 42 -17.10 12.97 11.39
CA ASN A 42 -18.29 12.21 10.99
C ASN A 42 -18.09 10.70 11.10
N ASN A 43 -19.06 10.01 11.71
CA ASN A 43 -19.19 8.55 11.62
C ASN A 43 -19.54 8.14 10.20
N TYR A 44 -18.95 7.04 9.71
CA TYR A 44 -19.20 6.58 8.34
C TYR A 44 -19.12 5.06 8.22
N ASN A 45 -19.78 4.52 7.20
CA ASN A 45 -19.63 3.10 6.87
C ASN A 45 -18.54 2.91 5.83
N PHE A 46 -17.67 1.93 6.04
CA PHE A 46 -16.66 1.48 5.09
C PHE A 46 -17.04 0.12 4.50
N TYR A 47 -16.81 -0.03 3.20
CA TYR A 47 -17.02 -1.26 2.44
C TYR A 47 -15.74 -1.60 1.69
N GLY A 48 -15.18 -2.77 1.97
CA GLY A 48 -14.00 -3.28 1.28
C GLY A 48 -14.27 -4.61 0.61
N LEU A 49 -13.73 -4.81 -0.59
CA LEU A 49 -13.82 -6.07 -1.33
C LEU A 49 -12.48 -6.34 -2.03
N GLN A 50 -11.98 -7.56 -1.89
CA GLN A 50 -10.75 -8.01 -2.54
C GLN A 50 -10.99 -9.32 -3.29
N PHE A 51 -10.63 -9.32 -4.57
CA PHE A 51 -10.48 -10.52 -5.38
C PHE A 51 -8.99 -10.83 -5.52
N GLY A 52 -8.60 -12.08 -5.28
CA GLY A 52 -7.25 -12.57 -5.41
C GLY A 52 -7.18 -13.80 -6.32
N TYR A 53 -6.12 -13.89 -7.11
CA TYR A 53 -5.78 -15.06 -7.90
C TYR A 53 -4.30 -15.41 -7.73
N THR A 54 -4.02 -16.68 -7.45
CA THR A 54 -2.66 -17.24 -7.36
C THR A 54 -2.32 -17.93 -8.67
N LEU A 55 -1.29 -17.46 -9.37
CA LEU A 55 -0.82 -18.07 -10.60
C LEU A 55 0.45 -18.86 -10.31
N HIS A 56 0.43 -20.16 -10.60
CA HIS A 56 1.61 -21.01 -10.52
C HIS A 56 2.23 -21.16 -11.92
N THR A 57 3.48 -20.74 -12.06
CA THR A 57 4.24 -20.85 -13.32
C THR A 57 5.56 -21.58 -13.09
N ASN A 58 6.24 -21.95 -14.17
CA ASN A 58 7.61 -22.48 -14.10
C ASN A 58 8.62 -21.46 -13.56
N PHE A 59 8.29 -20.17 -13.61
CA PHE A 59 9.09 -19.09 -13.04
C PHE A 59 8.78 -18.84 -11.56
N GLY A 60 7.83 -19.55 -10.96
CA GLY A 60 7.42 -19.33 -9.57
C GLY A 60 5.98 -18.87 -9.44
N THR A 61 5.60 -18.52 -8.22
CA THR A 61 4.22 -18.18 -7.86
C THR A 61 3.99 -16.68 -7.93
N GLY A 62 2.87 -16.29 -8.53
CA GLY A 62 2.41 -14.90 -8.53
C GLY A 62 1.08 -14.75 -7.81
N ASN A 63 0.86 -13.59 -7.19
CA ASN A 63 -0.38 -13.22 -6.54
C ASN A 63 -0.92 -11.93 -7.17
N TYR A 64 -2.14 -12.00 -7.68
CA TYR A 64 -2.78 -10.93 -8.45
C TYR A 64 -4.06 -10.53 -7.72
N ARG A 65 -4.19 -9.26 -7.36
CA ARG A 65 -5.32 -8.79 -6.56
C ARG A 65 -5.97 -7.53 -7.15
N ILE A 66 -7.29 -7.50 -7.04
CA ILE A 66 -8.12 -6.32 -7.28
C ILE A 66 -8.79 -6.00 -5.95
N VAL A 67 -8.59 -4.79 -5.45
CA VAL A 67 -9.17 -4.28 -4.22
C VAL A 67 -10.08 -3.11 -4.56
N LEU A 68 -11.30 -3.16 -4.06
CA LEU A 68 -12.29 -2.10 -4.16
C LEU A 68 -12.60 -1.59 -2.76
N GLY A 69 -12.67 -0.28 -2.61
CA GLY A 69 -13.10 0.37 -1.38
C GLY A 69 -14.18 1.40 -1.68
N ALA A 70 -15.14 1.54 -0.77
CA ALA A 70 -16.15 2.58 -0.81
C ALA A 70 -16.53 3.02 0.59
N THR A 71 -17.06 4.24 0.72
CA THR A 71 -17.65 4.74 1.96
C THR A 71 -19.09 5.21 1.77
N GLY A 72 -19.77 5.53 2.88
CA GLY A 72 -20.93 6.42 2.88
C GLY A 72 -20.57 7.86 2.48
N ARG A 73 -21.57 8.75 2.50
CA ARG A 73 -21.47 10.15 2.04
C ARG A 73 -21.24 11.11 3.20
N GLU A 74 -20.15 10.91 3.92
CA GLU A 74 -19.82 11.69 5.12
C GLU A 74 -18.49 12.46 5.00
N PHE A 75 -17.90 12.48 3.80
CA PHE A 75 -16.67 13.21 3.50
C PHE A 75 -16.97 14.53 2.81
N PRO A 76 -16.34 15.64 3.22
CA PRO A 76 -16.53 16.92 2.53
C PRO A 76 -15.99 16.84 1.09
N ASP A 77 -16.64 17.56 0.18
CA ASP A 77 -16.06 17.92 -1.12
C ASP A 77 -14.85 18.87 -0.94
N PRO A 78 -14.04 19.13 -1.98
CA PRO A 78 -12.87 20.01 -1.87
C PRO A 78 -13.19 21.42 -1.37
N GLU A 79 -14.39 21.93 -1.65
CA GLU A 79 -14.88 23.24 -1.23
C GLU A 79 -15.46 23.25 0.20
N GLY A 80 -15.70 22.08 0.80
CA GLY A 80 -16.35 21.92 2.11
C GLY A 80 -17.84 22.26 2.12
N LEU A 81 -18.51 22.27 0.97
CA LEU A 81 -19.90 22.67 0.80
C LEU A 81 -20.88 21.50 0.81
N THR A 82 -20.47 20.35 0.30
CA THR A 82 -21.30 19.15 0.20
C THR A 82 -20.58 17.92 0.73
N THR A 83 -21.34 16.83 0.94
CA THR A 83 -20.76 15.54 1.34
C THR A 83 -20.83 14.50 0.22
N GLU A 84 -19.71 13.82 0.06
CA GLU A 84 -19.47 12.84 -0.97
C GLU A 84 -18.96 11.53 -0.38
N ALA A 85 -19.12 10.47 -1.16
CA ALA A 85 -18.50 9.19 -0.85
C ALA A 85 -17.07 9.18 -1.40
N ARG A 86 -16.20 8.40 -0.75
CA ARG A 86 -14.88 8.04 -1.31
C ARG A 86 -14.97 6.66 -1.89
N LYS A 87 -14.40 6.47 -3.08
CA LYS A 87 -14.29 5.18 -3.76
C LYS A 87 -12.88 4.98 -4.25
N CYS A 88 -12.36 3.78 -4.10
CA CYS A 88 -11.03 3.42 -4.58
C CYS A 88 -11.03 2.09 -5.33
N LEU A 89 -10.12 2.00 -6.29
CA LEU A 89 -9.73 0.78 -6.97
C LEU A 89 -8.21 0.67 -6.82
N LEU A 90 -7.73 -0.50 -6.40
CA LEU A 90 -6.32 -0.83 -6.33
C LEU A 90 -6.05 -2.19 -6.97
N LEU A 91 -5.06 -2.22 -7.84
CA LEU A 91 -4.48 -3.41 -8.43
C LEU A 91 -3.16 -3.70 -7.72
N SER A 92 -2.94 -4.94 -7.33
CA SER A 92 -1.69 -5.39 -6.71
C SER A 92 -1.21 -6.67 -7.38
N PHE A 93 0.06 -6.68 -7.75
CA PHE A 93 0.73 -7.76 -8.45
C PHE A 93 2.02 -8.07 -7.72
N ASP A 94 2.23 -9.33 -7.36
CA ASP A 94 3.48 -9.84 -6.81
C ASP A 94 3.86 -11.08 -7.62
N GLN A 95 5.08 -11.16 -8.16
CA GLN A 95 5.51 -12.29 -8.98
C GLN A 95 6.94 -12.71 -8.63
N GLU A 96 7.13 -14.00 -8.37
CA GLU A 96 8.44 -14.64 -8.29
C GLU A 96 9.02 -14.88 -9.70
N PHE A 97 10.33 -14.72 -9.84
CA PHE A 97 11.09 -15.02 -11.06
C PHE A 97 12.27 -15.94 -10.73
N GLY A 98 11.95 -17.20 -10.48
CA GLY A 98 12.86 -18.25 -10.04
C GLY A 98 13.15 -18.15 -8.56
N ARG A 99 14.27 -18.74 -8.15
CA ARG A 99 14.65 -18.84 -6.73
C ARG A 99 15.09 -17.51 -6.12
N TYR A 100 15.64 -16.60 -6.92
CA TYR A 100 16.40 -15.46 -6.40
C TYR A 100 15.78 -14.09 -6.64
N TYR A 101 14.77 -13.99 -7.50
CA TYR A 101 14.22 -12.71 -7.93
C TYR A 101 12.72 -12.68 -7.74
N GLY A 102 12.20 -11.49 -7.46
CA GLY A 102 10.79 -11.21 -7.48
C GLY A 102 10.55 -9.74 -7.84
N ALA A 103 9.34 -9.43 -8.26
CA ALA A 103 8.91 -8.04 -8.39
C ALA A 103 7.46 -7.89 -7.94
N TRP A 104 7.12 -6.67 -7.55
CA TRP A 104 5.76 -6.30 -7.24
C TRP A 104 5.42 -4.93 -7.81
N LEU A 105 4.14 -4.74 -8.12
CA LEU A 105 3.58 -3.51 -8.63
C LEU A 105 2.19 -3.31 -8.03
N ARG A 106 1.92 -2.09 -7.57
CA ARG A 106 0.63 -1.63 -7.10
C ARG A 106 0.25 -0.36 -7.84
N MET A 107 -1.00 -0.31 -8.27
CA MET A 107 -1.58 0.84 -8.94
C MET A 107 -2.95 1.09 -8.34
N GLY A 108 -3.23 2.31 -7.91
CA GLY A 108 -4.52 2.65 -7.33
C GLY A 108 -5.03 3.99 -7.82
N THR A 109 -6.36 4.14 -7.82
CA THR A 109 -7.04 5.39 -8.08
C THR A 109 -8.19 5.58 -7.10
N GLN A 110 -8.52 6.83 -6.80
CA GLN A 110 -9.70 7.21 -6.04
C GLN A 110 -10.54 8.23 -6.82
N ASP A 111 -11.84 8.31 -6.51
CA ASP A 111 -12.64 9.44 -6.95
C ASP A 111 -12.23 10.73 -6.23
N ASP A 112 -12.49 11.87 -6.87
CA ASP A 112 -12.12 13.20 -6.39
C ASP A 112 -13.33 14.09 -6.12
N ALA A 113 -14.53 13.49 -6.02
CA ALA A 113 -15.73 14.18 -5.56
C ALA A 113 -15.61 14.58 -4.08
N ALA A 114 -15.02 13.72 -3.25
CA ALA A 114 -14.60 14.08 -1.90
C ALA A 114 -13.20 14.70 -1.93
N ALA A 115 -12.89 15.56 -0.95
CA ALA A 115 -11.52 16.02 -0.72
C ALA A 115 -10.62 14.80 -0.46
N ILE A 116 -9.55 14.64 -1.22
CA ILE A 116 -8.64 13.50 -1.14
C ILE A 116 -7.17 13.94 -1.16
N THR A 117 -6.32 13.22 -0.44
CA THR A 117 -4.88 13.49 -0.36
C THR A 117 -4.14 13.08 -1.63
N TYR A 118 -4.62 12.04 -2.32
CA TYR A 118 -4.07 11.57 -3.58
C TYR A 118 -5.16 10.96 -4.46
N LYS A 119 -5.14 11.28 -5.76
CA LYS A 119 -6.05 10.70 -6.75
C LYS A 119 -5.54 9.38 -7.30
N LYS A 120 -4.22 9.22 -7.44
CA LYS A 120 -3.57 8.04 -8.01
C LYS A 120 -2.35 7.67 -7.21
N ILE A 121 -2.06 6.37 -7.14
CA ILE A 121 -0.84 5.83 -6.58
C ILE A 121 -0.24 4.80 -7.54
N TYR A 122 1.08 4.86 -7.67
CA TYR A 122 1.89 3.86 -8.37
C TYR A 122 3.07 3.54 -7.46
N SER A 123 3.23 2.27 -7.11
CA SER A 123 4.31 1.82 -6.25
C SER A 123 4.75 0.46 -6.72
N GLY A 124 6.04 0.18 -6.69
CA GLY A 124 6.55 -1.13 -7.07
C GLY A 124 7.94 -1.33 -6.53
N GLY A 125 8.44 -2.54 -6.69
CA GLY A 125 9.78 -2.88 -6.26
C GLY A 125 10.23 -4.21 -6.84
N ILE A 126 11.54 -4.42 -6.77
CA ILE A 126 12.16 -5.70 -7.07
C ILE A 126 12.76 -6.26 -5.78
N PHE A 127 12.74 -7.57 -5.68
CA PHE A 127 13.39 -8.32 -4.63
C PHE A 127 14.49 -9.17 -5.25
N ILE A 128 15.67 -9.14 -4.64
CA ILE A 128 16.82 -9.96 -5.03
C ILE A 128 17.35 -10.63 -3.76
N SER A 129 17.35 -11.95 -3.72
CA SER A 129 17.98 -12.72 -2.63
C SER A 129 19.39 -13.15 -3.04
N GLY A 130 20.40 -12.81 -2.24
CA GLY A 130 21.82 -13.04 -2.53
C GLY A 130 22.50 -11.81 -3.11
N PHE A 131 23.56 -11.31 -2.47
CA PHE A 131 24.19 -10.03 -2.80
C PHE A 131 25.18 -10.14 -3.97
N TYR A 132 25.00 -9.28 -4.99
CA TYR A 132 26.08 -8.47 -5.60
C TYR A 132 25.47 -7.41 -6.52
N LEU A 133 25.63 -6.12 -6.23
CA LEU A 133 25.33 -5.05 -7.19
C LEU A 133 26.31 -3.88 -7.03
N THR A 134 26.80 -3.39 -8.17
CA THR A 134 27.58 -2.16 -8.34
C THR A 134 26.98 -1.31 -9.46
N GLY A 135 26.86 0.01 -9.21
CA GLY A 135 26.70 1.07 -10.21
C GLY A 135 25.28 1.44 -10.67
N GLY A 136 24.93 2.73 -10.55
CA GLY A 136 23.75 3.33 -11.20
C GLY A 136 23.66 4.84 -10.97
N ASN A 137 23.49 5.62 -12.05
CA ASN A 137 23.48 7.09 -12.12
C ASN A 137 22.09 7.59 -12.58
N ILE A 138 21.66 8.72 -12.03
CA ILE A 138 20.27 9.20 -11.83
C ILE A 138 19.73 10.17 -12.91
N ASP A 139 18.38 10.25 -13.01
CA ASP A 139 17.56 11.49 -13.12
C ASP A 139 16.05 11.19 -12.98
N LEU A 140 15.22 12.04 -12.32
CA LEU A 140 13.75 12.29 -12.56
C LEU A 140 12.99 13.18 -11.52
N ASP A 141 11.83 13.73 -11.95
CA ASP A 141 11.08 14.95 -11.51
C ASP A 141 9.74 14.72 -10.71
N THR A 142 9.58 13.61 -9.97
CA THR A 142 8.31 13.18 -9.31
C THR A 142 8.45 13.02 -7.79
N SER A 143 7.32 12.96 -7.02
CA SER A 143 7.33 12.38 -5.65
C SER A 143 7.64 10.90 -5.73
N GLN A 144 8.93 10.64 -5.60
CA GLN A 144 9.52 9.32 -5.70
C GLN A 144 10.10 8.99 -4.34
N VAL A 145 9.55 7.94 -3.74
CA VAL A 145 10.17 7.26 -2.62
C VAL A 145 10.90 6.05 -3.17
N LEU A 146 12.23 6.08 -3.10
CA LEU A 146 13.07 4.93 -3.41
C LEU A 146 13.62 4.39 -2.10
N GLU A 147 13.29 3.16 -1.75
CA GLU A 147 13.82 2.47 -0.57
C GLU A 147 14.69 1.28 -1.02
N THR A 148 15.91 1.20 -0.50
CA THR A 148 16.73 -0.01 -0.59
C THR A 148 17.04 -0.48 0.81
N TYR A 149 16.87 -1.77 1.07
CA TYR A 149 17.12 -2.33 2.39
C TYR A 149 17.96 -3.61 2.34
N ILE A 150 18.67 -3.86 3.43
CA ILE A 150 19.41 -5.08 3.70
C ILE A 150 18.83 -5.69 4.97
N ARG A 151 18.33 -6.92 4.87
CA ARG A 151 17.88 -7.69 6.03
C ARG A 151 18.89 -8.76 6.40
N ILE A 152 19.36 -8.72 7.64
CA ILE A 152 20.25 -9.70 8.26
C ILE A 152 19.42 -10.51 9.26
N ARG A 153 19.18 -11.78 8.94
CA ARG A 153 18.55 -12.72 9.86
C ARG A 153 19.64 -13.37 10.72
N LEU A 154 19.65 -13.08 12.02
CA LEU A 154 20.64 -13.64 12.95
C LEU A 154 20.18 -15.00 13.51
N SER A 155 18.88 -15.16 13.69
CA SER A 155 18.25 -16.42 14.09
C SER A 155 16.82 -16.48 13.55
N ASP A 156 16.11 -17.57 13.87
CA ASP A 156 14.69 -17.65 13.54
C ASP A 156 13.84 -16.59 14.26
N TYR A 157 14.32 -16.09 15.41
CA TYR A 157 13.60 -15.18 16.31
C TYR A 157 14.05 -13.72 16.20
N LEU A 158 15.15 -13.44 15.49
CA LEU A 158 15.74 -12.10 15.45
C LEU A 158 16.27 -11.76 14.06
N ALA A 159 15.80 -10.63 13.54
CA ALA A 159 16.31 -10.03 12.31
C ALA A 159 16.49 -8.52 12.46
N PHE A 160 17.57 -8.01 11.86
CA PHE A 160 17.79 -6.58 11.67
C PHE A 160 17.61 -6.23 10.20
N THR A 161 16.96 -5.10 9.94
CA THR A 161 16.86 -4.50 8.61
C THR A 161 17.48 -3.12 8.67
N MET A 162 18.41 -2.83 7.78
CA MET A 162 18.92 -1.47 7.55
C MET A 162 18.33 -0.98 6.24
N ASP A 163 17.81 0.23 6.22
CA ASP A 163 17.17 0.81 5.05
C ASP A 163 17.64 2.24 4.79
N ILE A 164 17.80 2.55 3.51
CA ILE A 164 18.06 3.90 3.00
C ILE A 164 16.87 4.24 2.11
N GLN A 165 16.20 5.33 2.44
CA GLN A 165 15.08 5.84 1.69
C GLN A 165 15.42 7.24 1.17
N TYR A 166 15.26 7.45 -0.13
CA TYR A 166 15.29 8.78 -0.73
C TYR A 166 13.86 9.23 -0.99
N MET A 167 13.54 10.46 -0.63
CA MET A 167 12.25 11.10 -0.86
C MET A 167 12.47 12.42 -1.59
N ASN A 168 11.63 12.73 -2.58
CA ASN A 168 11.70 13.94 -3.37
C ASN A 168 10.30 14.49 -3.66
N ASP A 169 9.76 15.34 -2.79
CA ASP A 169 8.39 15.82 -2.89
C ASP A 169 8.29 17.19 -3.59
N LYS A 170 7.29 17.32 -4.46
CA LYS A 170 6.95 18.54 -5.19
C LYS A 170 5.51 18.92 -4.86
N TYR A 171 5.33 20.04 -4.16
CA TYR A 171 4.02 20.54 -3.73
C TYR A 171 3.55 21.68 -4.65
N ASN A 172 2.23 21.90 -4.73
CA ASN A 172 1.65 22.95 -5.57
C ASN A 172 1.86 24.38 -5.02
N SER A 173 2.19 24.54 -3.74
CA SER A 173 2.20 25.83 -3.04
C SER A 173 3.45 26.08 -2.18
N THR A 174 4.45 25.20 -2.23
CA THR A 174 5.70 25.29 -1.43
C THR A 174 6.92 24.84 -2.26
N GLU A 175 8.11 25.18 -1.78
CA GLU A 175 9.37 24.75 -2.40
C GLU A 175 9.51 23.21 -2.39
N LYS A 176 10.27 22.70 -3.37
CA LYS A 176 10.63 21.29 -3.49
C LYS A 176 11.37 20.83 -2.23
N ILE A 177 11.01 19.67 -1.69
CA ILE A 177 11.67 19.07 -0.52
C ILE A 177 12.27 17.73 -0.95
N ASP A 178 13.59 17.59 -0.89
CA ASP A 178 14.27 16.30 -1.07
C ASP A 178 15.17 15.95 0.13
N GLY A 179 15.36 14.65 0.35
CA GLY A 179 16.13 14.18 1.50
C GLY A 179 16.32 12.67 1.57
N PHE A 180 17.36 12.28 2.32
CA PHE A 180 17.61 10.88 2.66
C PHE A 180 17.17 10.60 4.09
N ILE A 181 16.52 9.45 4.27
CA ILE A 181 16.15 8.87 5.56
C ILE A 181 16.96 7.58 5.70
N TYR A 182 17.59 7.42 6.86
CA TYR A 182 18.35 6.24 7.23
C TYR A 182 17.67 5.57 8.42
N SER A 183 17.37 4.28 8.34
CA SER A 183 16.70 3.57 9.42
C SER A 183 17.32 2.21 9.70
N ILE A 184 17.16 1.78 10.96
CA ILE A 184 17.46 0.44 11.44
C ILE A 184 16.19 -0.08 12.11
N ARG A 185 15.70 -1.22 11.64
CA ARG A 185 14.55 -1.93 12.20
C ARG A 185 14.99 -3.24 12.80
N ALA A 186 14.50 -3.55 14.00
CA ALA A 186 14.66 -4.86 14.62
C ALA A 186 13.30 -5.56 14.67
N ALA A 187 13.26 -6.83 14.25
CA ALA A 187 12.10 -7.71 14.41
C ALA A 187 12.50 -8.84 15.36
N ALA A 188 11.75 -8.97 16.46
CA ALA A 188 11.88 -10.05 17.42
C ALA A 188 10.53 -10.77 17.55
N GLU A 189 10.55 -12.10 17.52
CA GLU A 189 9.37 -12.95 17.69
C GLU A 189 9.61 -13.89 18.88
N PHE A 190 8.60 -14.04 19.76
CA PHE A 190 8.69 -14.75 21.04
C PHE A 190 7.60 -15.80 21.15
#